data_AF-W4VBI7-F1
#
_entry.id   AF-W4VBI7-F1
#
_cell.length_a   1.000
_cell.length_b   1.000
_cell.length_c   1.000
_cell.angle_alpha   90.00
_cell.angle_beta   90.00
_cell.angle_gamma   90.00
#
_symmetry.space_group_name_H-M   'P 1'
#
loop_
_entity.id
_entity.type
_entity.pdbx_description
1 polymer ?
#
loop_
_entity_poly.entity_id
_entity_poly.type
_entity_poly.pdbx_seq_one_letter_code
_entity_poly.pdbx_strand_id
1 'polypeptide(L)'
;MNRKENRQLPFRMPVQDIYKFTEEGDDRRIVAGTIISGAINVGDEVVFLPSNKRSVINSIEGFNVKPRNTAYADEAIGVTLTTQIYIKPGELMVKANEKQPSVSSRFRANIFWVGKAPLIKNKNYKLKIGTMKIGVKLIEISSIIDAAEMNIDTFKDQVERHDVQSVFLKLQNLLPMMLFPTLNRQEGL
;
A
#
# COMPACT_ATOMS: atom_id res chain seq x y z
N MET A 1 -2.44 -14.59 11.37
CA MET A 1 -1.15 -14.21 10.75
C MET A 1 -0.06 -14.42 11.80
N ASN A 2 0.98 -15.19 11.50
CA ASN A 2 2.01 -15.58 12.47
C ASN A 2 3.00 -14.42 12.69
N ARG A 3 3.06 -13.85 13.90
CA ARG A 3 3.94 -12.70 14.22
C ARG A 3 5.42 -12.95 13.95
N LYS A 4 5.89 -14.21 14.01
CA LYS A 4 7.30 -14.55 13.69
C LYS A 4 7.59 -14.51 12.20
N GLU A 5 6.66 -14.94 11.35
CA GLU A 5 6.84 -14.96 9.89
C GLU A 5 6.90 -13.55 9.32
N ASN A 6 6.04 -12.63 9.79
CA ASN A 6 6.02 -11.26 9.30
C ASN A 6 7.33 -10.50 9.52
N ARG A 7 8.10 -10.85 10.55
CA ARG A 7 9.38 -10.18 10.86
C ARG A 7 10.51 -10.54 9.90
N GLN A 8 10.42 -11.68 9.21
CA GLN A 8 11.43 -12.13 8.25
C GLN A 8 11.14 -11.68 6.81
N LEU A 9 9.95 -11.14 6.56
CA LEU A 9 9.59 -10.55 5.27
C LEU A 9 10.32 -9.21 5.06
N PRO A 10 10.47 -8.75 3.81
CA PRO A 10 10.99 -7.42 3.54
C PRO A 10 10.22 -6.32 4.29
N PHE A 11 10.94 -5.30 4.75
CA PHE A 11 10.40 -4.17 5.49
C PHE A 11 9.43 -3.35 4.65
N ARG A 12 8.22 -3.14 5.17
CA ARG A 12 7.18 -2.33 4.54
C ARG A 12 6.49 -1.47 5.60
N MET A 13 6.58 -0.15 5.44
CA MET A 13 5.85 0.78 6.30
C MET A 13 5.20 1.88 5.45
N PRO A 14 3.88 1.85 5.25
CA PRO A 14 3.17 2.96 4.64
C PRO A 14 3.28 4.20 5.51
N VAL A 15 3.61 5.32 4.89
CA VAL A 15 3.59 6.63 5.54
C VAL A 15 2.13 7.03 5.74
N GLN A 16 1.73 7.13 7.00
CA GLN A 16 0.37 7.52 7.37
C GLN A 16 0.30 9.03 7.55
N ASP A 17 1.28 9.61 8.25
CA ASP A 17 1.34 11.04 8.55
C ASP A 17 2.79 11.53 8.71
N ILE A 18 2.94 12.85 8.70
CA ILE A 18 4.22 13.53 8.92
C ILE A 18 3.99 14.66 9.92
N TYR A 19 4.68 14.58 11.04
CA TYR A 19 4.61 15.60 12.09
C TYR A 19 5.87 16.47 12.03
N LYS A 20 5.69 17.79 12.16
CA LYS A 20 6.78 18.73 12.36
C LYS A 20 6.60 19.36 13.74
N PHE A 21 7.59 19.18 14.61
CA PHE A 21 7.65 19.84 15.90
C PHE A 21 8.50 21.11 15.73
N THR A 22 7.98 22.24 16.20
CA THR A 22 8.62 23.56 16.11
C THR A 22 8.62 24.32 17.43
N GLU A 23 8.09 23.72 18.49
CA GLU A 23 8.01 24.34 19.81
C GLU A 23 9.35 24.13 20.56
N GLU A 24 9.69 25.09 21.43
CA GLU A 24 10.87 25.02 22.32
C GLU A 24 12.22 24.74 21.63
N GLY A 25 12.36 25.10 20.35
CA GLY A 25 13.59 24.87 19.58
C GLY A 25 13.74 23.46 19.01
N ASP A 26 12.68 22.63 19.08
CA ASP A 26 12.59 21.39 18.32
C ASP A 26 12.42 21.70 16.82
N ASP A 27 13.12 21.00 15.93
CA ASP A 27 12.89 21.06 14.47
C ASP A 27 12.75 19.64 13.88
N ARG A 28 12.40 18.66 14.73
CA ARG A 28 12.23 17.28 14.31
C ARG A 28 11.05 17.14 13.37
N ARG A 29 11.31 16.43 12.27
CA ARG A 29 10.28 15.96 11.34
C ARG A 29 10.15 14.45 11.49
N ILE A 30 9.01 14.01 12.00
CA ILE A 30 8.72 12.60 12.26
C ILE A 30 7.82 12.07 11.16
N VAL A 31 8.28 11.02 10.48
CA VAL A 31 7.49 10.24 9.54
C VAL A 31 6.81 9.12 10.32
N ALA A 32 5.48 9.11 10.36
CA ALA A 32 4.71 8.18 11.16
C ALA A 32 4.03 7.10 10.30
N GLY A 33 4.01 5.87 10.83
CA GLY A 33 3.33 4.74 10.18
C GLY A 33 3.32 3.49 11.03
N THR A 34 2.59 2.48 10.56
CA THR A 34 2.60 1.13 11.14
C THR A 34 3.39 0.20 10.23
N ILE A 35 4.33 -0.54 10.81
CA ILE A 35 5.11 -1.52 10.06
C ILE A 35 4.19 -2.70 9.70
N ILE A 36 4.01 -2.97 8.42
CA ILE A 36 3.21 -4.10 7.92
C ILE A 36 4.02 -5.39 7.95
N SER A 37 5.32 -5.29 7.63
CA SER A 37 6.21 -6.44 7.55
C SER A 37 7.66 -6.03 7.78
N GLY A 38 8.48 -7.02 8.15
CA GLY A 38 9.91 -6.88 8.39
C GLY A 38 10.24 -6.16 9.69
N ALA A 39 11.44 -5.60 9.70
CA ALA A 39 11.99 -4.81 10.80
C ALA A 39 12.87 -3.69 10.24
N ILE A 40 12.99 -2.61 11.00
CA ILE A 40 13.82 -1.44 10.66
C ILE A 40 14.69 -1.08 11.85
N ASN A 41 15.92 -0.67 11.56
CA ASN A 41 16.89 -0.21 12.54
C ASN A 41 17.29 1.24 12.30
N VAL A 42 17.75 1.91 13.35
CA VAL A 42 18.53 3.14 13.21
C VAL A 42 19.77 2.85 12.36
N GLY A 43 20.07 3.74 11.41
CA GLY A 43 21.17 3.59 10.45
C GLY A 43 20.80 2.85 9.16
N ASP A 44 19.60 2.25 9.06
CA ASP A 44 19.17 1.62 7.81
C ASP A 44 18.90 2.68 6.72
N GLU A 45 19.40 2.42 5.51
CA GLU A 45 19.05 3.23 4.32
C GLU A 45 17.65 2.84 3.84
N VAL A 46 16.81 3.85 3.63
CA VAL A 46 15.42 3.69 3.20
C VAL A 46 15.14 4.43 1.90
N VAL A 47 14.21 3.87 1.14
CA VAL A 47 13.64 4.45 -0.07
C VAL A 47 12.15 4.70 0.17
N PHE A 48 11.63 5.79 -0.37
CA PHE A 48 10.20 6.11 -0.34
C PHE A 48 9.61 5.94 -1.73
N LEU A 49 8.66 5.01 -1.88
CA LEU A 49 8.00 4.72 -3.15
C LEU A 49 6.63 5.40 -3.23
N PRO A 50 6.21 5.90 -4.40
CA PRO A 50 6.87 5.79 -5.71
C PRO A 50 7.92 6.89 -6.00
N SER A 51 8.20 7.79 -5.05
CA SER A 51 9.01 8.98 -5.33
C SER A 51 10.51 8.71 -5.47
N ASN A 52 10.97 7.52 -5.09
CA ASN A 52 12.37 7.07 -5.06
C ASN A 52 13.31 7.94 -4.22
N LYS A 53 12.78 8.78 -3.32
CA LYS A 53 13.60 9.56 -2.40
C LYS A 53 14.30 8.63 -1.41
N ARG A 54 15.52 8.97 -1.06
CA ARG A 54 16.37 8.17 -0.17
C ARG A 54 16.79 8.96 1.06
N SER A 55 16.93 8.28 2.17
CA SER A 55 17.56 8.81 3.37
C SER A 55 17.99 7.66 4.28
N VAL A 56 18.51 7.98 5.46
CA VAL A 56 18.90 7.03 6.49
C VAL A 56 18.06 7.27 7.74
N ILE A 57 17.63 6.21 8.43
CA ILE A 57 16.93 6.34 9.70
C ILE A 57 17.87 6.92 10.75
N ASN A 58 17.52 8.08 11.29
CA ASN A 58 18.27 8.75 12.35
C ASN A 58 17.81 8.32 13.74
N SER A 59 16.50 8.24 13.97
CA SER A 59 15.93 7.73 15.22
C SER A 59 14.61 7.01 14.97
N ILE A 60 14.26 6.11 15.89
CA ILE A 60 12.95 5.46 15.95
C ILE A 60 12.24 5.96 17.20
N GLU A 61 11.10 6.58 16.99
CA GLU A 61 10.26 7.19 18.00
C GLU A 61 9.03 6.30 18.26
N GLY A 62 8.53 6.32 19.48
CA GLY A 62 7.28 5.66 19.82
C GLY A 62 6.61 6.36 21.00
N PHE A 63 5.28 6.27 21.06
CA PHE A 63 4.52 6.87 22.15
C PHE A 63 4.67 6.05 23.43
N ASN A 64 5.12 6.69 24.51
CA ASN A 64 5.26 6.08 25.84
C ASN A 64 6.09 4.77 25.85
N VAL A 65 7.11 4.69 25.01
CA VAL A 65 8.06 3.58 24.97
C VAL A 65 9.48 4.08 25.19
N LYS A 66 10.34 3.20 25.71
CA LYS A 66 11.77 3.51 25.87
C LYS A 66 12.43 3.70 24.49
N PRO A 67 13.45 4.57 24.39
CA PRO A 67 14.28 4.67 23.20
C PRO A 67 14.79 3.30 22.77
N ARG A 68 14.79 3.05 21.45
CA ARG A 68 15.15 1.77 20.88
C ARG A 68 15.75 1.95 19.49
N ASN A 69 16.62 1.01 19.13
CA ASN A 69 17.30 1.03 17.85
C ASN A 69 16.60 0.19 16.78
N THR A 70 15.57 -0.58 17.14
CA THR A 70 14.88 -1.50 16.23
C THR A 70 13.37 -1.46 16.48
N ALA A 71 12.60 -1.53 15.39
CA ALA A 71 11.16 -1.72 15.40
C ALA A 71 10.74 -2.83 14.41
N TYR A 72 9.59 -3.46 14.70
CA TYR A 72 9.14 -4.67 14.02
C TYR A 72 7.73 -4.52 13.46
N ALA A 73 7.34 -5.45 12.57
CA ALA A 73 5.97 -5.60 12.11
C ALA A 73 4.93 -5.54 13.24
N ASP A 74 3.78 -4.95 12.92
CA ASP A 74 2.63 -4.62 13.79
C ASP A 74 2.85 -3.46 14.77
N GLU A 75 4.02 -2.82 14.77
CA GLU A 75 4.28 -1.65 15.62
C GLU A 75 3.96 -0.34 14.90
N ALA A 76 3.24 0.56 15.59
CA ALA A 76 3.08 1.95 15.19
C ALA A 76 4.28 2.76 15.69
N ILE A 77 5.02 3.38 14.77
CA ILE A 77 6.24 4.10 15.07
C ILE A 77 6.28 5.46 14.38
N GLY A 78 7.11 6.34 14.91
CA GLY A 78 7.67 7.48 14.19
C GLY A 78 9.13 7.21 13.83
N VAL A 79 9.61 7.79 12.74
CA VAL A 79 11.05 7.82 12.44
C VAL A 79 11.50 9.23 12.09
N THR A 80 12.70 9.60 12.52
CA THR A 80 13.40 10.76 11.98
C THR A 80 14.42 10.30 10.94
N LEU A 81 14.76 11.19 10.01
CA LEU A 81 15.68 10.92 8.91
C LEU A 81 16.90 11.82 9.01
N THR A 82 18.06 11.32 8.58
CA THR A 82 19.30 12.12 8.54
C THR A 82 19.24 13.25 7.53
N THR A 83 18.41 13.11 6.49
CA THR A 83 18.21 14.14 5.46
C THR A 83 16.75 14.53 5.40
N GLN A 84 16.49 15.84 5.44
CA GLN A 84 15.14 16.35 5.28
C GLN A 84 14.70 16.20 3.81
N ILE A 85 13.83 15.22 3.57
CA ILE A 85 13.24 14.98 2.25
C ILE A 85 11.74 15.21 2.27
N TYR A 86 11.20 15.69 1.15
CA TYR A 86 9.77 15.93 1.03
C TYR A 86 9.02 14.63 0.78
N ILE A 87 8.48 14.02 1.83
CA ILE A 87 7.66 12.78 1.77
C ILE A 87 6.17 13.16 1.86
N LYS A 88 5.28 12.32 1.33
CA LYS A 88 3.83 12.48 1.46
C LYS A 88 3.18 11.27 2.15
N PRO A 89 2.08 11.45 2.90
CA PRO A 89 1.18 10.35 3.25
C PRO A 89 0.79 9.53 2.02
N GLY A 90 0.83 8.21 2.17
CA GLY A 90 0.60 7.25 1.09
C GLY A 90 1.85 6.73 0.40
N GLU A 91 3.02 7.36 0.60
CA GLU A 91 4.27 6.74 0.16
C GLU A 91 4.58 5.50 1.01
N LEU A 92 5.31 4.56 0.43
CA LEU A 92 5.74 3.34 1.10
C LEU A 92 7.23 3.43 1.40
N MET A 93 7.58 3.40 2.69
CA MET A 93 8.95 3.31 3.15
C MET A 93 9.41 1.84 3.10
N VAL A 94 10.57 1.63 2.49
CA VAL A 94 11.18 0.31 2.25
C VAL A 94 12.68 0.40 2.48
N LYS A 95 13.33 -0.71 2.86
CA LYS A 95 14.80 -0.75 2.97
C LYS A 95 15.45 -0.79 1.61
N ALA A 96 16.51 -0.01 1.41
CA ALA A 96 17.21 0.09 0.13
C ALA A 96 17.86 -1.23 -0.31
N ASN A 97 18.35 -2.03 0.64
CA ASN A 97 19.07 -3.28 0.40
C ASN A 97 18.17 -4.52 0.29
N GLU A 98 16.84 -4.35 0.32
CA GLU A 98 15.89 -5.44 0.19
C GLU A 98 15.19 -5.44 -1.18
N LYS A 99 14.55 -6.56 -1.52
CA LYS A 99 13.71 -6.65 -2.71
C LYS A 99 12.60 -5.61 -2.65
N GLN A 100 12.52 -4.73 -3.64
CA GLN A 100 11.51 -3.69 -3.72
C GLN A 100 10.18 -4.22 -4.26
N PRO A 101 9.02 -3.70 -3.80
CA PRO A 101 7.74 -4.00 -4.43
C PRO A 101 7.72 -3.40 -5.84
N SER A 102 6.94 -4.01 -6.74
CA SER A 102 6.71 -3.40 -8.06
C SER A 102 5.93 -2.10 -7.90
N VAL A 103 6.19 -1.14 -8.78
CA VAL A 103 5.47 0.12 -8.82
C VAL A 103 4.70 0.16 -10.13
N SER A 104 3.38 0.29 -10.07
CA SER A 104 2.52 0.23 -11.25
C SER A 104 1.37 1.23 -11.14
N SER A 105 0.89 1.69 -12.29
CA SER A 105 -0.39 2.39 -12.41
C SER A 105 -1.52 1.47 -12.83
N ARG A 106 -1.25 0.19 -13.09
CA ARG A 106 -2.25 -0.80 -13.55
C ARG A 106 -2.24 -2.01 -12.65
N PHE A 107 -3.43 -2.46 -12.27
CA PHE A 107 -3.60 -3.67 -11.49
C PHE A 107 -4.94 -4.33 -11.79
N ARG A 108 -4.97 -5.64 -11.56
CA ARG A 108 -6.18 -6.46 -11.58
C ARG A 108 -6.76 -6.51 -10.18
N ALA A 109 -8.08 -6.41 -10.06
CA ALA A 109 -8.79 -6.56 -8.79
C ALA A 109 -10.09 -7.32 -9.00
N ASN A 110 -10.49 -8.12 -8.02
CA ASN A 110 -11.86 -8.61 -7.91
C ASN A 110 -12.65 -7.57 -7.12
N ILE A 111 -13.74 -7.08 -7.69
CA ILE A 111 -14.61 -6.11 -7.06
C ILE A 111 -15.97 -6.74 -6.78
N PHE A 112 -16.54 -6.40 -5.63
CA PHE A 112 -17.97 -6.57 -5.36
C PHE A 112 -18.60 -5.19 -5.39
N TRP A 113 -19.46 -4.92 -6.36
CA TRP A 113 -19.97 -3.57 -6.57
C TRP A 113 -21.25 -3.33 -5.76
N VAL A 114 -21.25 -2.31 -4.90
CA VAL A 114 -22.41 -1.96 -4.05
C VAL A 114 -23.01 -0.59 -4.40
N GLY A 115 -22.43 0.09 -5.40
CA GLY A 115 -22.87 1.41 -5.83
C GLY A 115 -24.27 1.37 -6.44
N LYS A 116 -25.09 2.40 -6.18
CA LYS A 116 -26.41 2.54 -6.82
C LYS A 116 -26.29 2.71 -8.33
N ALA A 117 -25.34 3.52 -8.78
CA ALA A 117 -24.99 3.65 -10.19
C ALA A 117 -23.95 2.57 -10.56
N PRO A 118 -24.02 2.00 -11.77
CA PRO A 118 -23.07 0.98 -12.20
C PRO A 118 -21.64 1.54 -12.31
N LEU A 119 -20.67 0.64 -12.22
CA LEU A 119 -19.26 0.96 -12.48
C LEU A 119 -19.02 0.86 -13.99
N ILE A 120 -18.90 2.02 -14.65
CA ILE A 120 -18.78 2.18 -16.09
C ILE A 120 -17.31 2.15 -16.52
N LYS A 121 -17.01 1.37 -17.56
CA LYS A 121 -15.70 1.35 -18.22
C LYS A 121 -15.34 2.73 -18.77
N ASN A 122 -14.06 3.04 -18.76
CA ASN A 122 -13.46 4.32 -19.15
C ASN A 122 -13.86 5.55 -18.33
N LYS A 123 -14.75 5.41 -17.35
CA LYS A 123 -15.12 6.50 -16.43
C LYS A 123 -14.09 6.65 -15.30
N ASN A 124 -13.90 7.89 -14.86
CA ASN A 124 -13.02 8.22 -13.74
C ASN A 124 -13.76 8.05 -12.41
N TYR A 125 -13.09 7.44 -11.44
CA TYR A 125 -13.52 7.20 -10.08
C TYR A 125 -12.43 7.65 -9.10
N LYS A 126 -12.75 7.67 -7.81
CA LYS A 126 -11.78 7.82 -6.74
C LYS A 126 -11.59 6.48 -6.04
N LEU A 127 -10.35 6.03 -5.95
CA LEU A 127 -9.96 4.87 -5.17
C LEU A 127 -9.35 5.34 -3.84
N LYS A 128 -9.79 4.73 -2.74
CA LYS A 128 -9.18 4.92 -1.42
C LYS A 128 -8.46 3.64 -1.01
N ILE A 129 -7.15 3.71 -0.78
CA ILE A 129 -6.33 2.61 -0.25
C ILE A 129 -5.60 3.14 0.98
N GLY A 130 -5.93 2.64 2.17
CA GLY A 130 -5.40 3.20 3.42
C GLY A 130 -5.66 4.70 3.54
N THR A 131 -4.60 5.49 3.69
CA THR A 131 -4.62 6.96 3.74
C THR A 131 -4.64 7.61 2.35
N MET A 132 -4.41 6.85 1.28
CA MET A 132 -4.35 7.37 -0.09
C MET A 132 -5.72 7.57 -0.69
N LYS A 133 -5.89 8.68 -1.40
CA LYS A 133 -7.01 8.91 -2.32
C LYS A 133 -6.42 9.22 -3.70
N ILE A 134 -6.75 8.40 -4.69
CA ILE A 134 -6.18 8.49 -6.03
C ILE A 134 -7.28 8.37 -7.08
N GLY A 135 -7.18 9.13 -8.17
CA GLY A 135 -8.06 8.93 -9.31
C GLY A 135 -7.77 7.59 -9.99
N VAL A 136 -8.81 6.85 -10.31
CA VAL A 136 -8.72 5.55 -10.98
C VAL A 136 -9.71 5.50 -12.13
N LYS A 137 -9.39 4.73 -13.16
CA LYS A 137 -10.25 4.46 -14.30
C LYS A 137 -10.43 2.96 -14.44
N LEU A 138 -11.67 2.51 -14.60
CA LEU A 138 -11.95 1.15 -15.04
C LEU A 138 -11.57 1.04 -16.52
N ILE A 139 -10.58 0.22 -16.85
CA ILE A 139 -10.12 0.07 -18.24
C ILE A 139 -10.63 -1.21 -18.90
N GLU A 140 -10.89 -2.25 -18.10
CA GLU A 140 -11.35 -3.54 -18.61
C GLU A 140 -12.15 -4.28 -17.53
N ILE A 141 -13.19 -4.98 -17.97
CA ILE A 141 -14.00 -5.89 -17.18
C ILE A 141 -13.70 -7.28 -17.74
N SER A 142 -13.04 -8.14 -16.95
CA SER A 142 -12.76 -9.52 -17.38
C SER A 142 -14.05 -10.31 -17.35
N SER A 143 -14.41 -10.97 -18.46
CA SER A 143 -15.45 -11.99 -18.45
C SER A 143 -14.92 -13.25 -17.76
N ILE A 144 -15.69 -13.79 -16.81
CA ILE A 144 -15.49 -15.16 -16.35
C ILE A 144 -16.27 -16.00 -17.36
N ILE A 145 -15.55 -16.77 -18.17
CA ILE A 145 -16.16 -17.74 -19.09
C ILE A 145 -16.50 -18.96 -18.24
N ASP A 146 -17.79 -19.20 -18.02
CA ASP A 146 -18.23 -20.48 -17.48
C ASP A 146 -18.12 -21.53 -18.59
N ALA A 147 -17.34 -22.58 -18.37
CA ALA A 147 -17.12 -23.62 -19.40
C ALA A 147 -18.39 -24.46 -19.67
N ALA A 148 -19.40 -24.37 -18.79
CA ALA A 148 -20.66 -25.10 -18.90
C ALA A 148 -21.73 -24.35 -19.73
N GLU A 149 -21.66 -23.02 -19.81
CA GLU A 149 -22.60 -22.21 -20.57
C GLU A 149 -21.84 -21.37 -21.60
N MET A 150 -21.84 -21.83 -22.85
CA MET A 150 -21.36 -21.06 -24.02
C MET A 150 -22.26 -19.84 -24.33
N ASN A 151 -22.82 -19.17 -23.33
CA ASN A 151 -23.48 -17.87 -23.51
C ASN A 151 -22.46 -16.77 -23.30
N ILE A 152 -21.98 -16.26 -24.43
CA ILE A 152 -21.00 -15.20 -24.47
C ILE A 152 -21.75 -13.87 -24.24
N ASP A 153 -21.81 -13.41 -22.99
CA ASP A 153 -21.97 -11.97 -22.72
C ASP A 153 -20.65 -11.27 -23.05
N THR A 154 -20.35 -11.24 -24.35
CA THR A 154 -19.12 -10.70 -24.91
C THR A 154 -19.10 -9.21 -24.65
N PHE A 155 -18.22 -8.77 -23.74
CA PHE A 155 -17.94 -7.38 -23.39
C PHE A 155 -19.03 -6.67 -22.58
N LYS A 156 -19.05 -6.90 -21.27
CA LYS A 156 -19.66 -5.94 -20.34
C LYS A 156 -18.86 -4.64 -20.36
N ASP A 157 -19.53 -3.52 -20.62
CA ASP A 157 -18.97 -2.17 -20.46
C ASP A 157 -19.28 -1.56 -19.09
N GLN A 158 -20.00 -2.28 -18.23
CA GLN A 158 -20.26 -1.90 -16.86
C GLN A 158 -20.38 -3.08 -15.90
N VAL A 159 -20.12 -2.82 -14.61
CA VAL A 159 -20.38 -3.76 -13.51
C VAL A 159 -21.60 -3.28 -12.74
N GLU A 160 -22.60 -4.15 -12.64
CA GLU A 160 -23.87 -3.85 -12.01
C GLU A 160 -23.82 -3.92 -10.49
N ARG A 161 -24.85 -3.37 -9.85
CA ARG A 161 -24.98 -3.47 -8.40
C ARG A 161 -25.15 -4.92 -7.98
N HIS A 162 -24.34 -5.33 -7.00
CA HIS A 162 -24.19 -6.66 -6.43
C HIS A 162 -23.45 -7.67 -7.33
N ASP A 163 -22.90 -7.24 -8.47
CA ASP A 163 -22.02 -8.09 -9.27
C ASP A 163 -20.66 -8.26 -8.58
N VAL A 164 -20.09 -9.46 -8.75
CA VAL A 164 -18.68 -9.74 -8.50
C VAL A 164 -17.97 -9.84 -9.84
N GLN A 165 -16.96 -9.02 -10.07
CA GLN A 165 -16.20 -9.09 -11.31
C GLN A 165 -14.70 -8.87 -11.11
N SER A 166 -13.91 -9.60 -11.89
CA SER A 166 -12.50 -9.28 -12.12
C SER A 166 -12.41 -8.08 -13.07
N VAL A 167 -11.69 -7.04 -12.67
CA VAL A 167 -11.51 -5.81 -13.45
C VAL A 167 -10.05 -5.41 -13.51
N PHE A 168 -9.66 -4.69 -14.55
CA PHE A 168 -8.41 -3.95 -14.60
C PHE A 168 -8.66 -2.47 -14.35
N LEU A 169 -7.89 -1.92 -13.42
CA LEU A 169 -7.94 -0.53 -13.01
C LEU A 169 -6.64 0.17 -13.40
N LYS A 170 -6.77 1.38 -13.95
CA LYS A 170 -5.66 2.28 -14.23
C LYS A 170 -5.72 3.50 -13.31
N LEU A 171 -4.67 3.71 -12.54
CA LEU A 171 -4.45 4.81 -11.64
C LEU A 171 -3.92 6.02 -12.39
N GLN A 172 -4.24 7.23 -11.91
CA GLN A 172 -3.66 8.47 -12.44
C GLN A 172 -2.17 8.60 -12.12
N ASN A 173 -1.74 8.10 -10.96
CA ASN A 173 -0.35 8.11 -10.51
C ASN A 173 0.13 6.67 -10.22
N LEU A 174 1.45 6.49 -10.13
CA LEU A 174 2.05 5.23 -9.73
C LEU A 174 1.72 4.90 -8.27
N LEU A 175 1.50 3.62 -7.99
CA LEU A 175 1.42 3.08 -6.63
C LEU A 175 2.38 1.91 -6.44
N PRO A 176 3.01 1.79 -5.26
CA PRO A 176 3.67 0.56 -4.86
C PRO A 176 2.64 -0.56 -4.75
N MET A 177 2.80 -1.59 -5.55
CA MET A 177 1.95 -2.77 -5.56
C MET A 177 2.46 -3.74 -4.50
N MET A 178 1.84 -3.69 -3.33
CA MET A 178 1.96 -4.77 -2.36
C MET A 178 1.00 -5.87 -2.79
N LEU A 179 1.55 -7.00 -3.25
CA LEU A 179 0.77 -8.23 -3.34
C LEU A 179 0.41 -8.59 -1.90
N PHE A 180 -0.86 -8.42 -1.54
CA PHE A 180 -1.39 -9.16 -0.40
C PHE A 180 -1.11 -10.64 -0.72
N PRO A 181 -0.44 -11.40 0.17
CA PRO A 181 -0.37 -12.83 -0.02
C PRO A 181 -1.82 -13.28 -0.18
N THR A 182 -2.14 -13.82 -1.36
CA THR A 182 -3.39 -14.53 -1.56
C THR A 182 -3.48 -15.49 -0.40
N LEU A 183 -4.56 -15.41 0.38
CA LEU A 183 -4.89 -16.49 1.29
C LEU A 183 -4.91 -17.75 0.43
N ASN A 184 -3.84 -18.53 0.47
CA ASN A 184 -3.87 -19.90 0.02
C ASN A 184 -4.91 -20.53 0.92
N ARG A 185 -6.15 -20.57 0.43
CA ARG A 185 -7.16 -21.47 0.91
C ARG A 185 -6.56 -22.84 0.62
N GLN A 186 -5.85 -23.37 1.61
CA GLN A 186 -5.58 -24.79 1.64
C GLN A 186 -6.96 -25.44 1.69
N GLU A 187 -7.41 -25.90 0.54
CA GLU A 187 -8.48 -26.89 0.49
C GLU A 187 -7.91 -28.12 1.19
N GLY A 188 -8.30 -28.30 2.45
CA GLY A 188 -8.15 -29.56 3.12
C GLY A 188 -9.18 -30.53 2.55
N LEU A 189 -8.67 -31.59 1.93
CA LEU A 189 -9.27 -32.91 1.92
C LEU A 189 -8.22 -33.88 2.46
#